data_AF-A0A7S3EMK5-F1
#
_entry.id   AF-A0A7S3EMK5-F1
#
_cell.length_a   1.000
_cell.length_b   1.000
_cell.length_c   1.000
_cell.angle_alpha   90.00
_cell.angle_beta   90.00
_cell.angle_gamma   90.00
#
_symmetry.space_group_name_H-M   'P 1'
#
loop_
_entity.id
_entity.type
_entity.pdbx_description
1 polymer ?
#
loop_
_entity_poly.entity_id
_entity_poly.type
_entity_poly.pdbx_seq_one_letter_code
_entity_poly.pdbx_strand_id
1 'polypeptide(L)'
;MDAIIDIHSAKMSYENMVTVLEATMTYHEKYAQRLRSKNLYYIRQLMTVLRHLIAFSAAEVGHPAMAAEAVSEFQFKAKIDNINVFKLLRFIDETKFAQKIQGFTDSRVETQGQLKAGRSDIYSVV
;
A
#
# COMPACT_ATOMS: atom_id res chain seq x y z
N MET A 1 -2.43 -25.27 15.18
CA MET A 1 -1.29 -24.80 14.37
C MET A 1 -1.73 -23.82 13.28
N ASP A 2 -3.03 -23.67 13.01
CA ASP A 2 -3.53 -22.80 11.93
C ASP A 2 -3.50 -21.30 12.23
N ALA A 3 -3.68 -20.88 13.48
CA ALA A 3 -3.69 -19.46 13.84
C ALA A 3 -2.36 -18.73 13.56
N ILE A 4 -1.22 -19.40 13.66
CA ILE A 4 0.10 -18.79 13.41
C ILE A 4 0.33 -18.58 11.91
N ILE A 5 -0.13 -19.52 11.07
CA ILE A 5 -0.04 -19.42 9.61
C ILE A 5 -0.98 -18.31 9.11
N ASP A 6 -2.18 -18.23 9.69
CA ASP A 6 -3.18 -17.25 9.29
C ASP A 6 -2.80 -15.82 9.70
N ILE A 7 -2.25 -15.63 10.90
CA ILE A 7 -1.73 -14.32 11.35
C ILE A 7 -0.53 -13.88 10.49
N HIS A 8 0.39 -14.79 10.17
CA HIS A 8 1.52 -14.45 9.31
C HIS A 8 1.06 -14.10 7.88
N SER A 9 0.05 -14.81 7.36
CA SER A 9 -0.59 -14.51 6.07
C SER A 9 -1.30 -13.15 6.06
N ALA A 10 -2.11 -12.86 7.09
CA ALA A 10 -2.80 -11.58 7.25
C ALA A 10 -1.81 -10.41 7.43
N LYS A 11 -0.73 -10.62 8.19
CA LYS A 11 0.36 -9.64 8.35
C LYS A 11 1.09 -9.38 7.04
N MET A 12 1.44 -10.42 6.28
CA MET A 12 2.04 -10.25 4.96
C MET A 12 1.09 -9.54 3.99
N SER A 13 -0.21 -9.83 4.05
CA SER A 13 -1.25 -9.14 3.28
C SER A 13 -1.30 -7.64 3.62
N TYR A 14 -1.26 -7.29 4.90
CA TYR A 14 -1.20 -5.90 5.37
C TYR A 14 0.04 -5.16 4.85
N GLU A 15 1.24 -5.73 5.04
CA GLU A 15 2.50 -5.14 4.58
C GLU A 15 2.52 -4.94 3.05
N ASN A 16 1.94 -5.88 2.30
CA ASN A 16 1.76 -5.76 0.86
C ASN A 16 0.84 -4.58 0.49
N MET A 17 -0.30 -4.40 1.18
CA MET A 17 -1.21 -3.29 0.92
C MET A 17 -0.56 -1.93 1.19
N VAL A 18 0.18 -1.80 2.30
CA VAL A 18 0.94 -0.58 2.61
C VAL A 18 1.96 -0.28 1.52
N THR A 19 2.72 -1.29 1.11
CA THR A 19 3.73 -1.15 0.05
C THR A 19 3.12 -0.70 -1.28
N VAL A 20 1.95 -1.25 -1.65
CA VAL A 20 1.22 -0.86 -2.87
C VAL A 20 0.70 0.56 -2.78
N LEU A 21 0.23 1.01 -1.60
CA LEU A 21 -0.22 2.38 -1.38
C LEU A 21 0.93 3.38 -1.56
N GLU A 22 2.09 3.11 -0.96
CA GLU A 22 3.28 3.96 -1.09
C GLU A 22 3.75 4.01 -2.55
N ALA A 23 3.86 2.87 -3.23
CA ALA A 23 4.24 2.82 -4.64
C ALA A 23 3.26 3.63 -5.53
N THR A 24 1.96 3.56 -5.22
CA THR A 24 0.92 4.35 -5.91
C THR A 24 1.08 5.85 -5.64
N MET A 25 1.43 6.25 -4.41
CA MET A 25 1.73 7.65 -4.05
C MET A 25 2.95 8.18 -4.82
N THR A 26 4.06 7.43 -4.80
CA THR A 26 5.28 7.79 -5.52
C THR A 26 5.02 7.92 -7.02
N TYR A 27 4.26 6.98 -7.60
CA TYR A 27 3.86 7.07 -9.00
C TYR A 27 3.01 8.33 -9.28
N HIS A 28 2.02 8.61 -8.42
CA HIS A 28 1.18 9.79 -8.55
C HIS A 28 2.02 11.08 -8.50
N GLU A 29 2.90 11.24 -7.53
CA GLU A 29 3.76 12.42 -7.38
C GLU A 29 4.69 12.58 -8.59
N LYS A 30 5.36 11.51 -9.01
CA LYS A 30 6.32 11.54 -10.12
C LYS A 30 5.68 11.90 -11.47
N TYR A 31 4.44 11.49 -11.69
CA TYR A 31 3.77 11.64 -12.99
C TYR A 31 2.54 12.56 -12.97
N ALA A 32 2.25 13.25 -11.85
CA ALA A 32 1.05 14.05 -11.67
C ALA A 32 0.78 15.02 -12.84
N GLN A 33 1.83 15.69 -13.32
CA GLN A 33 1.75 16.69 -14.39
C GLN A 33 1.60 16.09 -15.80
N ARG A 34 1.93 14.81 -15.98
CA ARG A 34 1.90 14.12 -17.28
C ARG A 34 0.65 13.28 -17.49
N LEU A 35 -0.09 13.00 -16.42
CA LEU A 35 -1.27 12.15 -16.45
C LEU A 35 -2.51 12.97 -16.85
N ARG A 36 -3.36 12.37 -17.69
CA ARG A 36 -4.68 12.95 -18.00
C ARG A 36 -5.54 13.01 -16.72
N SER A 37 -6.42 14.00 -16.62
CA SER A 37 -7.31 14.20 -15.46
C SER A 37 -8.11 12.94 -15.08
N LYS A 38 -8.56 12.17 -16.09
CA LYS A 38 -9.25 10.89 -15.88
C LYS A 38 -8.36 9.85 -15.17
N ASN A 39 -7.08 9.75 -15.54
CA ASN A 39 -6.15 8.82 -14.91
C ASN A 39 -5.81 9.27 -13.48
N LEU A 40 -5.59 10.57 -13.26
CA LEU A 40 -5.39 11.13 -11.92
C LEU A 40 -6.58 10.84 -11.00
N TYR A 41 -7.79 10.98 -11.53
CA TYR A 41 -9.02 10.69 -10.80
C TYR A 41 -9.08 9.22 -10.35
N TYR A 42 -8.77 8.27 -11.24
CA TYR A 42 -8.75 6.84 -10.88
C TYR A 42 -7.60 6.48 -9.94
N ILE A 43 -6.42 7.05 -10.11
CA ILE A 43 -5.28 6.83 -9.20
C ILE A 43 -5.62 7.32 -7.78
N ARG A 44 -6.23 8.50 -7.66
CA ARG A 44 -6.68 9.02 -6.36
C ARG A 44 -7.74 8.13 -5.72
N GLN A 45 -8.72 7.65 -6.49
CA GLN A 45 -9.70 6.70 -5.99
C GLN A 45 -9.07 5.38 -5.57
N LEU A 46 -8.07 4.88 -6.31
CA LEU A 46 -7.33 3.68 -5.94
C LEU A 46 -6.59 3.85 -4.62
N MET A 47 -5.90 4.98 -4.43
CA MET A 47 -5.27 5.33 -3.16
C MET A 47 -6.29 5.39 -2.02
N THR A 48 -7.47 5.95 -2.28
CA THR A 48 -8.57 5.96 -1.32
C THR A 48 -8.98 4.53 -0.95
N VAL A 49 -9.27 3.66 -1.91
CA VAL A 49 -9.65 2.25 -1.63
C VAL A 49 -8.55 1.52 -0.85
N LEU A 50 -7.27 1.68 -1.22
CA LEU A 50 -6.15 1.06 -0.53
C LEU A 50 -6.05 1.50 0.93
N ARG A 51 -6.20 2.80 1.22
CA ARG A 51 -6.22 3.31 2.61
C ARG A 51 -7.34 2.68 3.44
N HIS A 52 -8.50 2.46 2.86
CA HIS A 52 -9.62 1.80 3.55
C HIS A 52 -9.35 0.34 3.87
N LEU A 53 -8.75 -0.40 2.92
CA LEU A 53 -8.38 -1.79 3.14
C LEU A 53 -7.29 -1.93 4.23
N ILE A 54 -6.33 -1.00 4.25
CA ILE A 54 -5.29 -0.92 5.28
C ILE A 54 -5.90 -0.59 6.65
N ALA A 55 -6.80 0.38 6.73
CA ALA A 55 -7.47 0.74 7.98
C ALA A 55 -8.30 -0.42 8.55
N PHE A 56 -9.04 -1.11 7.67
CA PHE A 56 -9.84 -2.27 8.04
C PHE A 56 -8.95 -3.42 8.57
N SER A 57 -7.89 -3.76 7.83
CA SER A 57 -6.96 -4.82 8.25
C SER A 57 -6.14 -4.45 9.50
N ALA A 58 -5.77 -3.18 9.70
CA ALA A 58 -5.09 -2.73 10.92
C ALA A 58 -5.95 -2.90 12.18
N ALA A 59 -7.27 -2.72 12.05
CA ALA A 59 -8.22 -2.95 13.14
C ALA A 59 -8.31 -4.44 13.51
N GLU A 60 -8.25 -5.34 12.53
CA GLU A 60 -8.26 -6.79 12.76
C GLU A 60 -6.92 -7.32 13.33
N VAL A 61 -5.79 -6.74 12.93
CA VAL A 61 -4.45 -7.15 13.38
C VAL A 61 -4.06 -6.49 14.73
N GLY A 62 -4.98 -5.80 15.40
CA GLY A 62 -4.76 -5.26 16.76
C GLY A 62 -3.77 -4.08 16.81
N HIS A 63 -3.72 -3.24 15.77
CA HIS A 63 -2.92 -2.02 15.73
C HIS A 63 -3.81 -0.77 15.87
N PRO A 64 -4.42 -0.52 17.05
CA PRO A 64 -5.46 0.49 17.23
C PRO A 64 -4.99 1.93 16.99
N ALA A 65 -3.71 2.25 17.27
CA ALA A 65 -3.17 3.59 17.02
C ALA A 65 -3.07 3.90 15.51
N MET A 66 -2.66 2.92 14.71
CA MET A 66 -2.53 3.05 13.25
C MET A 66 -3.91 3.00 12.57
N ALA A 67 -4.82 2.18 13.11
CA ALA A 67 -6.22 2.20 12.73
C ALA A 67 -6.86 3.56 13.04
N ALA A 68 -6.61 4.17 14.21
CA ALA A 68 -7.16 5.46 14.58
C ALA A 68 -6.63 6.61 13.71
N GLU A 69 -5.34 6.61 13.37
CA GLU A 69 -4.74 7.60 12.46
C GLU A 69 -5.34 7.48 11.05
N ALA A 70 -5.45 6.25 10.52
CA ALA A 70 -6.12 5.99 9.25
C ALA A 70 -7.63 6.32 9.29
N VAL A 71 -8.29 6.12 10.43
CA VAL A 71 -9.72 6.45 10.67
C VAL A 71 -9.96 7.97 10.80
N SER A 72 -8.98 8.72 11.30
CA SER A 72 -9.04 10.18 11.33
C SER A 72 -8.87 10.79 9.94
N GLU A 73 -8.03 10.18 9.08
CA GLU A 73 -7.96 10.53 7.66
C GLU A 73 -9.22 10.09 6.88
N PHE A 74 -9.87 9.00 7.32
CA PHE A 74 -11.12 8.43 6.79
C PHE A 74 -12.34 9.36 6.96
N GLN A 75 -12.51 9.99 8.13
CA GLN A 75 -13.63 10.90 8.37
C GLN A 75 -13.63 12.14 7.45
N PHE A 76 -12.47 12.55 6.92
CA PHE A 76 -12.39 13.71 6.04
C PHE A 76 -12.80 13.41 4.58
N LYS A 77 -12.94 12.14 4.17
CA LYS A 77 -13.14 11.74 2.76
C LYS A 77 -14.07 10.54 2.56
N ALA A 78 -15.16 10.44 3.32
CA ALA A 78 -16.24 9.45 3.13
C ALA A 78 -17.00 9.65 1.79
N LYS A 79 -16.30 9.42 0.68
CA LYS A 79 -16.81 9.36 -0.70
C LYS A 79 -16.68 7.95 -1.28
N ILE A 80 -16.41 6.93 -0.44
CA ILE A 80 -16.31 5.53 -0.88
C ILE A 80 -17.60 5.07 -1.54
N ASP A 81 -18.76 5.50 -1.04
CA ASP A 81 -20.07 5.16 -1.60
C ASP A 81 -20.20 5.55 -3.08
N ASN A 82 -19.39 6.51 -3.54
CA ASN A 82 -19.37 6.98 -4.92
C ASN A 82 -18.19 6.42 -5.74
N ILE A 83 -17.45 5.45 -5.22
CA ILE A 83 -16.37 4.78 -5.95
C ILE A 83 -16.96 3.60 -6.72
N ASN A 84 -16.82 3.64 -8.04
CA ASN A 84 -17.19 2.51 -8.89
C ASN A 84 -15.99 1.57 -9.07
N VAL A 85 -15.98 0.47 -8.31
CA VAL A 85 -14.89 -0.52 -8.31
C VAL A 85 -14.70 -1.20 -9.67
N PHE A 86 -15.77 -1.42 -10.44
CA PHE A 86 -15.64 -1.99 -11.80
C PHE A 86 -14.87 -1.06 -12.75
N LYS A 87 -15.09 0.27 -12.65
CA LYS A 87 -14.33 1.24 -13.43
C LYS A 87 -12.86 1.31 -12.99
N LEU A 88 -12.59 1.14 -11.69
CA LEU A 88 -11.22 1.06 -11.16
C LEU A 88 -10.49 -0.19 -11.66
N LEU A 89 -11.12 -1.36 -11.58
CA LEU A 89 -10.54 -2.62 -12.08
C LEU A 89 -10.24 -2.52 -13.58
N ARG A 90 -11.17 -1.97 -14.36
CA ARG A 90 -10.95 -1.72 -15.78
C ARG A 90 -9.79 -0.76 -16.03
N PHE A 91 -9.69 0.33 -15.27
CA PHE A 91 -8.55 1.25 -15.35
C PHE A 91 -7.22 0.56 -15.06
N ILE A 92 -7.17 -0.30 -14.03
CA ILE A 92 -5.96 -1.04 -13.66
C ILE A 92 -5.51 -1.94 -14.81
N ASP A 93 -6.45 -2.66 -15.43
CA ASP A 93 -6.13 -3.58 -16.53
C ASP A 93 -5.80 -2.85 -17.84
N GLU A 94 -6.63 -1.89 -18.26
CA GLU A 94 -6.43 -1.14 -19.52
C GLU A 94 -5.12 -0.34 -19.52
N THR A 95 -4.77 0.25 -18.38
CA THR A 95 -3.55 1.07 -18.28
C THR A 95 -2.34 0.27 -17.83
N LYS A 96 -2.49 -1.03 -17.55
CA LYS A 96 -1.48 -1.89 -16.94
C LYS A 96 -0.88 -1.23 -15.69
N PHE A 97 -1.74 -0.64 -14.86
CA PHE A 97 -1.33 0.16 -13.71
C PHE A 97 -0.49 -0.65 -12.72
N ALA A 98 -0.84 -1.91 -12.49
CA ALA A 98 -0.08 -2.82 -11.63
C ALA A 98 1.40 -2.93 -12.06
N GLN A 99 1.67 -3.07 -13.36
CA GLN A 99 3.03 -3.13 -13.90
C GLN A 99 3.78 -1.80 -13.75
N LYS A 100 3.06 -0.68 -13.86
CA LYS A 100 3.64 0.66 -13.70
C LYS A 100 4.09 0.95 -12.28
N ILE A 101 3.37 0.45 -11.28
CA ILE A 101 3.72 0.65 -9.87
C ILE A 101 4.71 -0.39 -9.36
N GLN A 102 4.77 -1.58 -9.97
CA GLN A 102 5.70 -2.65 -9.57
C GLN A 102 7.16 -2.18 -9.56
N GLY A 103 7.57 -1.36 -10.53
CA GLY A 103 8.92 -0.76 -10.56
C GLY A 103 9.25 0.19 -9.39
N PHE A 104 8.26 0.59 -8.59
CA PHE A 104 8.44 1.37 -7.36
C PHE A 104 8.39 0.50 -6.10
N THR A 105 7.87 -0.72 -6.21
CA THR A 105 7.87 -1.73 -5.15
C THR A 105 9.23 -2.42 -5.04
N ASP A 106 9.84 -2.75 -6.18
CA ASP A 106 11.11 -3.50 -6.22
C ASP A 106 12.33 -2.68 -5.74
N SER A 107 12.30 -1.35 -5.90
CA SER A 107 13.34 -0.45 -5.36
C SER A 107 13.48 -0.53 -3.82
N ARG A 108 12.48 -1.05 -3.11
CA ARG A 108 12.55 -1.33 -1.67
C ARG A 108 13.11 -2.72 -1.35
N VAL A 109 12.91 -3.71 -2.22
CA VAL A 109 13.45 -5.08 -2.03
C VAL A 109 14.98 -5.04 -2.07
N GLU A 110 15.57 -4.25 -2.97
CA GLU A 110 17.03 -4.03 -3.02
C GLU A 110 17.57 -3.30 -1.78
N THR A 111 16.82 -2.33 -1.24
CA THR A 111 17.24 -1.56 -0.05
C THR A 111 17.09 -2.37 1.25
N GLN A 112 16.07 -3.24 1.36
CA GLN A 112 15.91 -4.15 2.50
C GLN A 112 16.89 -5.34 2.46
N GLY A 113 17.35 -5.75 1.27
CA GLY A 113 18.42 -6.74 1.12
C GLY A 113 19.78 -6.25 1.61
N GLN A 114 20.11 -4.96 1.41
CA GLN A 114 21.39 -4.39 1.84
C GLN A 114 21.46 -4.10 3.35
N LEU A 115 20.32 -3.82 4.02
CA LEU A 115 20.29 -3.59 5.47
C LEU A 115 20.44 -4.87 6.31
N LYS A 116 20.21 -6.07 5.74
CA LYS A 116 20.47 -7.34 6.44
C LYS A 116 21.92 -7.82 6.32
N ALA A 117 22.71 -7.30 5.37
CA ALA A 117 24.11 -7.67 5.23
C ALA A 117 25.04 -6.93 6.21
N GLY A 118 24.64 -5.76 6.74
CA GLY A 118 25.50 -4.90 7.57
C GLY A 118 25.38 -5.08 9.08
N ARG A 119 24.60 -6.05 9.59
CA ARG A 119 24.34 -6.18 11.04
C ARG A 119 25.03 -7.37 11.72
N SER A 120 25.83 -8.15 10.98
CA SER A 120 26.51 -9.34 11.54
C SER A 120 27.87 -9.05 12.18
N ASP A 121 28.48 -7.88 11.99
CA ASP A 121 29.88 -7.63 12.41
C ASP A 121 30.03 -6.87 13.74
N ILE A 122 28.96 -6.58 14.48
CA ILE A 122 29.04 -5.73 15.69
C ILE A 122 28.87 -6.52 17.02
N TYR A 123 28.80 -7.85 16.98
CA TYR A 123 28.85 -8.69 18.19
C TYR A 123 29.91 -9.77 18.08
N SER A 124 31.18 -9.37 18.00
CA SER A 124 32.33 -10.22 18.31
C SER A 124 33.47 -9.37 18.87
N VAL A 125 33.19 -8.70 20.00
CA VAL A 125 34.23 -8.35 20.97
C VAL A 125 33.61 -8.51 22.36
N VAL A 126 33.77 -9.72 22.90
CA VAL A 126 33.95 -9.95 24.34
C VAL A 126 35.39 -10.42 24.50
#